data_AF-A0A328NTV1-F1
#
_entry.id   AF-A0A328NTV1-F1
#
_cell.length_a   1.000
_cell.length_b   1.000
_cell.length_c   1.000
_cell.angle_alpha   90.00
_cell.angle_beta   90.00
_cell.angle_gamma   90.00
#
_symmetry.space_group_name_H-M   'P 1'
#
loop_
_entity.id
_entity.type
_entity.pdbx_description
1 polymer ?
#
loop_
_entity_poly.entity_id
_entity_poly.type
_entity_poly.pdbx_seq_one_letter_code
_entity_poly.pdbx_strand_id
1 'polypeptide(L)'
;MLDFPEVLRLIEDRSAAVRAAIASAPDLDVQVPTCPDWTLRELAQHLGDGRRRQAAVIAAGPGAEPPARTDPKGAPTAPRDREALDAWLAESTELAPGA
;
A
#
# COMPACT_ATOMS: atom_id res chain seq x y z
N MET A 1 7.53 -24.06 -0.47
CA MET A 1 7.06 -23.01 -1.38
C MET A 1 5.63 -22.72 -0.97
N LEU A 2 5.27 -21.45 -0.75
CA LEU A 2 3.90 -21.09 -0.41
C LEU A 2 3.01 -21.33 -1.62
N ASP A 3 1.81 -21.87 -1.40
CA ASP A 3 0.81 -21.92 -2.46
C ASP A 3 0.16 -20.53 -2.68
N PHE A 4 -0.59 -20.39 -3.78
CA PHE A 4 -1.18 -19.10 -4.15
C PHE A 4 -2.16 -18.57 -3.08
N PRO A 5 -3.12 -19.37 -2.56
CA PRO A 5 -3.96 -18.96 -1.44
C PRO A 5 -3.18 -18.51 -0.20
N GLU A 6 -2.10 -19.20 0.17
CA GLU A 6 -1.26 -18.81 1.30
C GLU A 6 -0.60 -17.45 1.09
N VAL A 7 -0.16 -17.16 -0.14
CA VAL A 7 0.41 -15.85 -0.49
C VAL A 7 -0.63 -14.75 -0.36
N LEU A 8 -1.87 -14.97 -0.82
CA LEU A 8 -2.95 -13.99 -0.69
C LEU A 8 -3.28 -13.70 0.78
N ARG A 9 -3.43 -14.75 1.59
CA ARG A 9 -3.66 -14.61 3.03
C ARG A 9 -2.55 -13.83 3.73
N LEU A 10 -1.28 -14.08 3.38
CA LEU A 10 -0.16 -13.33 3.92
C LEU A 10 -0.17 -11.86 3.48
N ILE A 11 -0.58 -11.57 2.25
CA ILE A 11 -0.75 -10.20 1.77
C ILE A 11 -1.79 -9.46 2.60
N GLU A 12 -2.94 -10.09 2.87
CA GLU A 12 -4.00 -9.52 3.71
C GLU A 12 -3.52 -9.30 5.15
N ASP A 13 -2.95 -10.32 5.79
CA ASP A 13 -2.43 -10.25 7.16
C ASP A 13 -1.43 -9.11 7.34
N ARG A 14 -0.46 -9.00 6.43
CA ARG A 14 0.58 -7.97 6.53
C ARG A 14 0.04 -6.59 6.21
N SER A 15 -0.92 -6.47 5.29
CA SER A 15 -1.56 -5.19 4.98
C SER A 15 -2.43 -4.71 6.14
N ALA A 16 -3.15 -5.62 6.83
CA ALA A 16 -3.89 -5.33 8.05
C ALA A 16 -2.96 -4.92 9.21
N ALA A 17 -1.83 -5.59 9.39
CA ALA A 17 -0.85 -5.24 10.43
C ALA A 17 -0.27 -3.82 10.23
N VAL A 18 0.03 -3.45 8.97
CA VAL A 18 0.48 -2.08 8.65
C VAL A 18 -0.61 -1.06 8.96
N ARG A 19 -1.86 -1.32 8.56
CA ARG A 19 -3.01 -0.46 8.86
C ARG A 19 -3.21 -0.25 10.37
N ALA A 20 -3.12 -1.32 11.16
CA ALA A 20 -3.18 -1.22 12.63
C ALA A 20 -2.03 -0.38 13.22
N ALA A 21 -0.83 -0.48 12.67
CA ALA A 21 0.29 0.36 13.08
C ALA A 21 0.07 1.85 12.73
N ILE A 22 -0.49 2.12 11.55
CA ILE A 22 -0.88 3.48 11.13
C ILE A 22 -1.98 4.02 12.04
N ALA A 23 -2.99 3.23 12.38
CA ALA A 23 -4.08 3.65 13.26
C ALA A 23 -3.59 4.00 14.69
N SER A 24 -2.59 3.29 15.19
CA SER A 24 -2.06 3.48 16.55
C SER A 24 -0.92 4.52 16.66
N ALA A 25 -0.38 4.99 15.54
CA ALA A 25 0.71 5.96 15.56
C ALA A 25 0.26 7.33 16.09
N PRO A 26 1.08 8.02 16.91
CA PRO A 26 0.72 9.32 17.48
C PRO A 26 0.55 10.41 16.42
N ASP A 27 1.33 10.33 15.32
CA ASP A 27 1.29 11.24 14.19
C ASP A 27 1.67 10.48 12.90
N LEU A 28 1.22 10.95 11.74
CA LEU A 28 1.58 10.39 10.43
C LEU A 28 2.89 10.97 9.86
N ASP A 29 3.40 12.07 10.44
CA ASP A 29 4.65 12.72 10.04
C ASP A 29 5.89 12.14 10.77
N VAL A 30 5.70 11.16 11.66
CA VAL A 30 6.81 10.45 12.30
C VAL A 30 7.67 9.72 11.26
N GLN A 31 8.99 9.75 11.44
CA GLN A 31 9.91 9.06 10.54
C GLN A 31 9.84 7.54 10.76
N VAL A 32 9.95 6.80 9.66
CA VAL A 32 9.98 5.33 9.69
C VAL A 32 11.41 4.86 10.02
N PRO A 33 11.64 4.06 11.08
CA PRO A 33 13.00 3.66 11.47
C PRO A 33 13.82 2.96 10.39
N THR A 34 13.17 2.15 9.54
CA THR A 34 13.84 1.42 8.44
C THR A 34 13.98 2.26 7.17
N CYS A 35 13.25 3.37 7.06
CA CYS A 35 13.25 4.29 5.92
C CYS A 35 13.27 5.72 6.48
N PRO A 36 14.41 6.17 7.05
CA PRO A 36 14.46 7.38 7.88
C PRO A 36 14.21 8.67 7.11
N ASP A 37 14.23 8.63 5.78
CA ASP A 37 13.87 9.76 4.93
C ASP A 37 12.36 9.87 4.71
N TRP A 38 11.57 8.88 5.15
CA TRP A 38 10.14 8.79 4.91
C TRP A 38 9.34 8.98 6.19
N THR A 39 8.28 9.80 6.09
CA THR A 39 7.21 9.81 7.08
C THR A 39 6.38 8.53 7.01
N LEU A 40 5.65 8.23 8.08
CA LEU A 40 4.69 7.12 8.09
C LEU A 40 3.62 7.30 6.99
N ARG A 41 3.20 8.54 6.71
CA ARG A 41 2.30 8.85 5.60
C ARG A 41 2.91 8.52 4.24
N GLU A 42 4.16 8.88 4.02
CA GLU A 42 4.87 8.61 2.75
C GLU A 42 5.05 7.10 2.53
N LEU A 43 5.35 6.35 3.60
CA LEU A 43 5.37 4.89 3.54
C LEU A 43 3.98 4.32 3.23
N ALA A 44 2.93 4.82 3.88
CA ALA A 44 1.55 4.40 3.62
C ALA A 44 1.17 4.62 2.15
N GLN A 45 1.45 5.81 1.62
CA GLN A 45 1.23 6.09 0.20
C GLN A 45 2.00 5.12 -0.70
N HIS A 46 3.29 4.90 -0.44
CA HIS A 46 4.11 4.00 -1.24
C HIS A 46 3.49 2.59 -1.33
N LEU A 47 3.00 2.07 -0.21
CA LEU A 47 2.38 0.75 -0.14
C LEU A 47 1.07 0.70 -0.92
N GLY A 48 0.18 1.68 -0.74
CA GLY A 48 -1.09 1.71 -1.46
C GLY A 48 -0.94 1.92 -2.97
N ASP A 49 -0.04 2.83 -3.40
CA ASP A 49 0.29 3.03 -4.81
C ASP A 49 0.89 1.75 -5.42
N GLY A 50 1.74 1.05 -4.66
CA GLY A 50 2.29 -0.24 -5.06
C GLY A 50 1.22 -1.30 -5.34
N ARG A 51 0.20 -1.40 -4.47
CA ARG A 51 -0.93 -2.32 -4.66
C ARG A 51 -1.79 -1.95 -5.86
N ARG A 52 -2.13 -0.67 -6.02
CA ARG A 52 -2.89 -0.16 -7.17
C ARG A 52 -2.15 -0.41 -8.49
N ARG A 53 -0.83 -0.20 -8.51
CA ARG A 53 0.02 -0.52 -9.65
C ARG A 53 0.03 -2.02 -9.96
N GLN A 54 0.12 -2.89 -8.95
CA GLN A 54 0.06 -4.33 -9.13
C GLN A 54 -1.29 -4.76 -9.74
N ALA A 55 -2.41 -4.25 -9.21
CA ALA A 55 -3.74 -4.51 -9.75
C ALA A 55 -3.85 -4.08 -11.21
N ALA A 56 -3.34 -2.90 -11.57
CA ALA A 56 -3.32 -2.42 -12.95
C ALA A 56 -2.50 -3.33 -13.89
N VAL A 57 -1.33 -3.82 -13.45
CA VAL A 57 -0.51 -4.76 -14.24
C VAL A 57 -1.25 -6.08 -14.46
N ILE A 58 -1.87 -6.62 -13.42
CA ILE A 58 -2.62 -7.89 -13.53
C ILE A 58 -3.81 -7.73 -14.47
N ALA A 59 -4.57 -6.63 -14.35
CA ALA A 59 -5.71 -6.35 -15.21
C ALA A 59 -5.31 -6.14 -16.68
N ALA A 60 -4.14 -5.55 -16.94
CA ALA A 60 -3.62 -5.34 -18.29
C ALA A 60 -3.13 -6.63 -18.96
N GLY A 61 -2.72 -7.63 -18.17
CA GLY A 61 -2.30 -8.94 -18.66
C GLY A 61 -0.85 -8.99 -19.20
N PRO A 62 -0.43 -10.16 -19.71
CA PRO A 62 0.96 -10.38 -20.12
C PRO A 62 1.43 -9.45 -21.25
N GLY A 63 2.64 -8.91 -21.11
CA GLY A 63 3.26 -8.05 -22.13
C GLY A 63 2.91 -6.57 -22.04
N ALA A 64 2.00 -6.18 -21.13
CA ALA A 64 1.72 -4.78 -20.85
C ALA A 64 2.89 -4.10 -20.12
N GLU A 65 3.18 -2.85 -20.52
CA GLU A 65 4.12 -2.02 -19.78
C GLU A 65 3.50 -1.60 -18.44
N PRO A 66 4.18 -1.82 -17.30
CA PRO A 66 3.65 -1.41 -16.01
C PRO A 66 3.49 0.11 -15.92
N PRO A 67 2.45 0.63 -15.24
CA PRO A 67 2.32 2.05 -14.98
C PRO A 67 3.59 2.62 -14.32
N ALA A 68 3.86 3.91 -14.53
CA ALA A 68 4.96 4.59 -13.85
C ALA A 68 4.81 4.50 -12.33
N ARG A 69 5.95 4.50 -11.62
CA ARG A 69 5.94 4.57 -10.15
C ARG A 69 5.66 6.01 -9.72
N THR A 70 4.81 6.17 -8.72
CA THR A 70 4.58 7.44 -8.04
C THR A 70 5.72 7.70 -7.05
N ASP A 71 6.18 8.95 -6.98
CA ASP A 71 7.02 9.42 -5.87
C ASP A 71 6.11 9.83 -4.70
N PRO A 72 6.19 9.15 -3.53
CA PRO A 72 5.40 9.49 -2.36
C PRO A 72 5.58 10.93 -1.87
N LYS A 73 6.74 11.55 -2.15
CA LYS A 73 7.05 12.94 -1.76
C LYS A 73 6.57 13.96 -2.79
N GLY A 74 6.74 13.64 -4.08
CA GLY A 74 6.50 14.58 -5.18
C GLY A 74 5.05 14.72 -5.63
N ALA A 75 4.25 13.64 -5.59
CA ALA A 75 2.87 13.66 -6.08
C ALA A 75 1.94 12.84 -5.18
N PRO A 76 1.59 13.37 -3.99
CA PRO A 76 0.79 12.61 -3.04
C PRO A 76 -0.64 12.35 -3.52
N THR A 77 -1.00 11.08 -3.69
CA THR A 77 -2.36 10.60 -4.03
C THR A 77 -3.15 10.15 -2.82
N ALA A 78 -2.46 9.72 -1.76
CA ALA A 78 -3.07 9.19 -0.55
C ALA A 78 -3.70 10.32 0.30
N PRO A 79 -4.87 10.06 0.93
CA PRO A 79 -5.50 11.01 1.84
C PRO A 79 -4.55 11.46 2.97
N ARG A 80 -4.80 12.67 3.49
CA ARG A 80 -4.07 13.20 4.65
C ARG A 80 -4.72 12.83 5.98
N ASP A 81 -6.04 12.73 5.98
CA ASP A 81 -6.78 12.26 7.15
C ASP A 81 -6.48 10.79 7.42
N ARG A 82 -6.34 10.42 8.70
CA ARG A 82 -5.92 9.08 9.11
C ARG A 82 -6.95 8.01 8.81
N GLU A 83 -8.23 8.29 9.06
CA GLU A 83 -9.31 7.34 8.81
C GLU A 83 -9.49 7.13 7.31
N ALA A 84 -9.46 8.22 6.54
CA ALA A 84 -9.48 8.14 5.08
C ALA A 84 -8.26 7.40 4.51
N LEU A 85 -7.08 7.57 5.11
CA LEU A 85 -5.86 6.85 4.71
C LEU A 85 -5.97 5.35 5.00
N ASP A 86 -6.53 4.96 6.14
CA ASP A 86 -6.78 3.56 6.48
C ASP A 86 -7.74 2.90 5.48
N ALA A 87 -8.87 3.55 5.19
CA ALA A 87 -9.83 3.09 4.19
C ALA A 87 -9.19 2.96 2.80
N TRP A 88 -8.43 3.98 2.38
CA TRP A 88 -7.74 3.97 1.09
C TRP A 88 -6.71 2.83 0.97
N LEU A 89 -6.02 2.46 2.05
CA LEU A 89 -5.10 1.32 2.09
C LEU A 89 -5.82 -0.03 2.05
N ALA A 90 -6.97 -0.15 2.72
CA ALA A 90 -7.80 -1.34 2.68
C ALA A 90 -8.27 -1.61 1.25
N GLU A 91 -8.90 -0.61 0.62
CA GLU A 91 -9.31 -0.66 -0.78
C GLU A 91 -8.14 -0.99 -1.71
N SER A 92 -6.98 -0.37 -1.49
CA SER A 92 -5.79 -0.63 -2.32
C SER A 92 -5.40 -2.11 -2.30
N THR A 93 -5.54 -2.78 -1.16
CA THR A 93 -5.21 -4.21 -1.00
C THR A 93 -6.24 -5.10 -1.69
N GLU A 94 -7.51 -4.73 -1.62
CA GLU A 94 -8.65 -5.47 -2.21
C GLU A 94 -8.73 -5.38 -3.74
N LEU A 95 -8.03 -4.41 -4.36
CA LEU A 95 -7.97 -4.28 -5.82
C LEU A 95 -7.25 -5.43 -6.53
N ALA A 96 -6.50 -6.27 -5.80
CA ALA A 96 -5.87 -7.44 -6.41
C ALA A 96 -6.94 -8.50 -6.74
N PRO A 97 -7.10 -8.93 -8.00
CA PRO A 97 -8.11 -9.92 -8.35
C PRO A 97 -7.81 -11.27 -7.68
N GLY A 98 -8.78 -11.79 -6.93
CA GLY A 98 -8.68 -13.04 -6.18
C GLY A 98 -8.75 -12.89 -4.65
N ALA A 99 -8.91 -11.66 -4.13
CA ALA A 99 -9.47 -11.41 -2.80
C ALA A 99 -11.00 -11.59 -2.80
#